data_AF-A0A3D5VF36-F1
#
_entry.id   AF-A0A3D5VF36-F1
#
_cell.length_a   1.000
_cell.length_b   1.000
_cell.length_c   1.000
_cell.angle_alpha   90.00
_cell.angle_beta   90.00
_cell.angle_gamma   90.00
#
_symmetry.space_group_name_H-M   'P 1'
#
loop_
_entity.id
_entity.type
_entity.pdbx_description
1 polymer ?
#
loop_
_entity_poly.entity_id
_entity_poly.type
_entity_poly.pdbx_seq_one_letter_code
_entity_poly.pdbx_strand_id
1 'polypeptide(L)'
;MRLLPLIWGHIYRPRQNLYPCSYGLRNLPQLSWARRVGRLSRIPLYRDFTLPELTRCNNRGLLFDKFCDSWNPDWTLGEQKKQWLSKVAGIAGNANLIADLIGRIQSLAEKLGGRIIFVRTASRFVTGTGNNNPVENGFTWHPTLGTPYLPGTSVKGLAKAWAESEEAKDKSQVWLEDAFGAKESGSGNIIFFDALPLRPVQLAVDVMTPHYSDYYQGSAPPGDWQSPVPIPFLTVDAGQAFMFAFAPRQHNSVSARHLDDIEECLIQALDFSGAGAKTAVGYGQFLVDEGEAEKYKRQREAMLVEECRKQELFAMNPLQRELSADGFDGDTFIAKIDNWIDRAEKAEDADKLEIAQALQAWYEKFRPGYFESPNKKNKARIDHIKSLLNRS
;
A
#
# COMPACT_ATOMS: atom_id res chain seq x y z
N MET A 1 24.83 63.69 29.32
CA MET A 1 25.71 62.61 28.83
C MET A 1 24.85 61.36 28.69
N ARG A 2 24.13 61.11 27.59
CA ARG A 2 24.60 60.50 26.33
C ARG A 2 25.65 59.40 26.56
N LEU A 3 25.24 58.14 26.36
CA LEU A 3 26.00 57.11 25.65
C LEU A 3 25.01 56.09 25.05
N LEU A 4 25.21 55.84 23.75
CA LEU A 4 24.42 55.03 22.82
C LEU A 4 24.70 53.54 22.94
N PRO A 5 23.79 52.64 22.52
CA PRO A 5 24.15 51.31 22.03
C PRO A 5 24.47 51.35 20.52
N LEU A 6 25.56 50.68 20.17
CA LEU A 6 26.10 50.50 18.84
C LEU A 6 25.20 49.66 17.93
N ILE A 7 25.01 50.18 16.72
CA ILE A 7 24.51 49.52 15.51
C ILE A 7 25.65 48.69 14.92
N TRP A 8 25.39 47.45 14.50
CA TRP A 8 26.04 46.86 13.32
C TRP A 8 25.03 45.96 12.60
N GLY A 9 24.85 46.22 11.31
CA GLY A 9 23.91 45.54 10.42
C GLY A 9 24.60 44.70 9.35
N HIS A 10 23.74 44.01 8.59
CA HIS A 10 23.98 43.17 7.40
C HIS A 10 24.50 41.75 7.70
N ILE A 11 23.98 40.64 7.15
CA ILE A 11 23.34 40.39 5.84
C ILE A 11 22.30 39.26 6.00
N TYR A 12 21.03 39.46 5.61
CA TYR A 12 20.12 38.37 5.28
C TYR A 12 19.47 38.71 3.92
N ARG A 13 19.80 37.92 2.89
CA ARG A 13 19.19 38.01 1.55
C ARG A 13 17.99 37.05 1.48
N PRO A 14 16.75 37.52 1.32
CA PRO A 14 15.69 36.66 0.81
C PRO A 14 15.78 36.58 -0.72
N ARG A 15 15.81 35.36 -1.28
CA ARG A 15 15.66 35.12 -2.72
C ARG A 15 14.25 35.55 -3.15
N GLN A 16 14.14 36.72 -3.75
CA GLN A 16 13.00 37.08 -4.60
C GLN A 16 13.14 36.31 -5.92
N ASN A 17 12.23 35.37 -6.20
CA ASN A 17 12.03 34.92 -7.57
C ASN A 17 11.07 35.88 -8.26
N LEU A 18 11.66 36.60 -9.21
CA LEU A 18 11.07 37.61 -10.07
C LEU A 18 9.96 37.01 -10.95
N TYR A 19 8.74 37.53 -10.84
CA TYR A 19 7.82 37.60 -11.97
C TYR A 19 7.99 38.98 -12.61
N PRO A 20 8.39 39.09 -13.89
CA PRO A 20 8.46 40.38 -14.53
C PRO A 20 7.04 40.85 -14.88
N CYS A 21 6.65 41.93 -14.24
CA CYS A 21 5.58 42.81 -14.70
C CYS A 21 6.12 43.65 -15.87
N SER A 22 5.47 43.61 -17.03
CA SER A 22 5.63 44.59 -18.12
C SER A 22 4.22 45.02 -18.55
N TYR A 23 3.75 46.20 -18.17
CA TYR A 23 3.95 47.48 -18.88
C TYR A 23 3.84 47.38 -20.41
N GLY A 24 2.82 48.04 -20.96
CA GLY A 24 2.86 48.70 -22.26
C GLY A 24 2.66 47.83 -23.50
N LEU A 25 1.40 47.62 -23.89
CA LEU A 25 1.04 47.31 -25.29
C LEU A 25 -0.06 48.28 -25.76
N ARG A 26 0.32 49.54 -25.95
CA ARG A 26 -0.36 50.42 -26.91
C ARG A 26 0.48 50.40 -28.18
N ASN A 27 -0.17 50.14 -29.31
CA ASN A 27 0.36 50.14 -30.69
C ASN A 27 1.24 48.95 -31.09
N LEU A 28 0.60 47.87 -31.54
CA LEU A 28 1.14 46.99 -32.60
C LEU A 28 0.05 46.72 -33.65
N PRO A 29 0.42 46.57 -34.94
CA PRO A 29 -0.53 46.56 -36.05
C PRO A 29 -1.41 45.32 -36.00
N GLN A 30 -2.68 45.48 -36.42
CA GLN A 30 -3.61 44.37 -36.66
C GLN A 30 -3.04 43.43 -37.73
N LEU A 31 -2.24 42.45 -37.32
CA LEU A 31 -1.80 41.37 -38.19
C LEU A 31 -2.91 40.32 -38.25
N SER A 32 -3.47 40.19 -39.46
CA SER A 32 -4.63 39.40 -39.88
C SER A 32 -4.48 37.86 -39.81
N TRP A 33 -3.58 37.34 -38.96
CA TRP A 33 -3.40 35.89 -38.78
C TRP A 33 -4.35 35.27 -37.75
N ALA A 34 -5.10 36.09 -37.00
CA ALA A 34 -6.02 35.66 -35.93
C ALA A 34 -7.28 34.90 -36.39
N ARG A 35 -7.46 34.60 -37.69
CA ARG A 35 -8.67 33.95 -38.22
C ARG A 35 -8.55 32.46 -38.51
N ARG A 36 -7.40 31.81 -38.24
CA ARG A 36 -7.20 30.40 -38.63
C ARG A 36 -6.67 29.48 -37.52
N VAL A 37 -6.98 29.81 -36.26
CA VAL A 37 -6.78 28.91 -35.13
C VAL A 37 -8.11 28.81 -34.40
N GLY A 38 -8.98 27.91 -34.88
CA GLY A 38 -10.26 27.65 -34.26
C GLY A 38 -10.05 27.22 -32.81
N ARG A 39 -10.68 27.93 -31.87
CA ARG A 39 -10.92 27.49 -30.47
C ARG A 39 -9.82 26.63 -29.85
N LEU A 40 -8.56 27.06 -29.90
CA LEU A 40 -7.63 26.65 -28.85
C LEU A 40 -8.07 27.43 -27.62
N SER A 41 -8.86 26.76 -26.78
CA SER A 41 -9.06 27.09 -25.38
C SER A 41 -7.71 27.53 -24.82
N ARG A 42 -7.69 28.63 -24.07
CA ARG A 42 -6.48 29.12 -23.41
C ARG A 42 -6.15 28.16 -22.27
N ILE A 43 -5.59 27.00 -22.62
CA ILE A 43 -5.11 26.05 -21.62
C ILE A 43 -3.79 26.63 -21.09
N PRO A 44 -3.56 26.66 -19.77
CA PRO A 44 -2.27 27.04 -19.17
C PRO A 44 -1.24 25.91 -19.37
N LEU A 45 -1.14 25.41 -20.59
CA LEU A 45 -0.16 24.41 -20.99
C LEU A 45 0.87 25.08 -21.90
N TYR A 46 2.04 24.47 -21.98
CA TYR A 46 3.07 24.90 -22.91
C TYR A 46 2.49 24.98 -24.32
N ARG A 47 2.93 25.98 -25.10
CA ARG A 47 2.36 26.38 -26.40
C ARG A 47 2.17 25.24 -27.41
N ASP A 48 2.88 24.13 -27.22
CA ASP A 48 2.90 22.97 -28.12
C ASP A 48 2.52 21.65 -27.41
N PHE A 49 1.90 21.72 -26.23
CA PHE A 49 1.51 20.53 -25.47
C PHE A 49 0.04 20.19 -25.72
N THR A 50 -0.20 19.09 -26.41
CA THR A 50 -1.50 18.42 -26.44
C THR A 50 -1.61 17.49 -25.23
N LEU A 51 -2.67 17.66 -24.43
CA LEU A 51 -3.02 16.70 -23.40
C LEU A 51 -3.07 15.29 -24.01
N PRO A 52 -2.37 14.31 -23.42
CA PRO A 52 -2.56 12.93 -23.79
C PRO A 52 -4.04 12.59 -23.69
N GLU A 53 -4.51 11.70 -24.55
CA GLU A 53 -5.86 11.15 -24.47
C GLU A 53 -6.11 10.71 -23.02
N LEU A 54 -7.08 11.34 -22.34
CA LEU A 54 -7.30 11.23 -20.88
C LEU A 54 -7.46 9.78 -20.42
N THR A 55 -7.89 8.92 -21.33
CA THR A 55 -8.07 7.47 -21.19
C THR A 55 -6.75 6.69 -21.09
N ARG A 56 -5.60 7.29 -21.42
CA ARG A 56 -4.27 6.64 -21.39
C ARG A 56 -3.41 7.02 -20.19
N CYS A 57 -3.85 7.95 -19.34
CA CYS A 57 -3.06 8.39 -18.18
C CYS A 57 -3.33 7.49 -16.97
N ASN A 58 -2.38 6.59 -16.68
CA ASN A 58 -2.45 5.71 -15.51
C ASN A 58 -2.36 6.45 -14.16
N ASN A 59 -1.86 7.70 -14.14
CA ASN A 59 -1.76 8.52 -12.93
C ASN A 59 -2.84 9.60 -12.89
N ARG A 60 -4.00 9.25 -12.31
CA ARG A 60 -5.14 10.18 -12.17
C ARG A 60 -4.84 11.38 -11.29
N GLY A 61 -3.98 11.24 -10.27
CA GLY A 61 -3.58 12.35 -9.41
C GLY A 61 -2.78 13.41 -10.14
N LEU A 62 -1.83 12.99 -10.97
CA LEU A 62 -1.09 13.92 -11.84
C LEU A 62 -2.03 14.71 -12.75
N LEU A 63 -3.00 14.02 -13.35
CA LEU A 63 -4.03 14.65 -14.19
C LEU A 63 -4.84 15.68 -13.39
N PHE A 64 -5.35 15.27 -12.22
CA PHE A 64 -6.20 16.08 -11.36
C PHE A 64 -5.50 17.34 -10.84
N ASP A 65 -4.23 17.23 -10.44
CA ASP A 65 -3.50 18.34 -9.80
C ASP A 65 -2.78 19.26 -10.77
N LYS A 66 -2.34 18.76 -11.94
CA LYS A 66 -1.46 19.53 -12.85
C LYS A 66 -2.06 19.88 -14.20
N PHE A 67 -3.13 19.22 -14.61
CA PHE A 67 -3.59 19.23 -16.00
C PHE A 67 -5.06 19.64 -16.17
N CYS A 68 -5.62 20.37 -15.20
CA CYS A 68 -6.95 20.95 -15.33
C CYS A 68 -7.03 21.85 -16.56
N ASP A 69 -7.90 21.49 -17.51
CA ASP A 69 -7.99 22.08 -18.84
C ASP A 69 -9.29 22.83 -19.11
N SER A 70 -10.20 22.86 -18.14
CA SER A 70 -11.58 23.30 -18.30
C SER A 70 -11.79 24.74 -17.79
N TRP A 71 -10.80 25.59 -18.02
CA TRP A 71 -10.81 26.99 -17.59
C TRP A 71 -11.65 27.86 -18.52
N ASN A 72 -12.42 28.76 -17.92
CA ASN A 72 -13.03 29.88 -18.61
C ASN A 72 -11.97 30.95 -18.97
N PRO A 73 -12.26 31.89 -19.90
CA PRO A 73 -11.33 32.95 -20.28
C PRO A 73 -10.87 33.87 -19.14
N ASP A 74 -11.61 33.91 -18.04
CA ASP A 74 -11.36 34.68 -16.82
C ASP A 74 -10.58 33.88 -15.76
N TRP A 75 -10.12 32.66 -16.08
CA TRP A 75 -9.42 31.75 -15.16
C TRP A 75 -10.27 31.24 -13.99
N THR A 76 -11.59 31.14 -14.19
CA THR A 76 -12.49 30.41 -13.29
C THR A 76 -12.95 29.09 -13.91
N LEU A 77 -13.46 28.15 -13.10
CA LEU A 77 -14.07 26.92 -13.62
C LEU A 77 -15.60 27.05 -13.80
N GLY A 78 -16.29 27.72 -12.86
CA GLY A 78 -17.76 27.83 -12.88
C GLY A 78 -18.43 26.48 -13.14
N GLU A 79 -19.34 26.44 -14.12
CA GLU A 79 -20.06 25.21 -14.51
C GLU A 79 -19.16 24.11 -15.11
N GLN A 80 -17.99 24.47 -15.66
CA GLN A 80 -17.05 23.49 -16.24
C GLN A 80 -16.41 22.58 -15.18
N LYS A 81 -16.51 22.93 -13.90
CA LYS A 81 -16.01 22.13 -12.77
C LYS A 81 -16.54 20.70 -12.79
N LYS A 82 -17.84 20.52 -13.02
CA LYS A 82 -18.48 19.20 -13.09
C LYS A 82 -17.96 18.39 -14.28
N GLN A 83 -17.76 19.04 -15.42
CA GLN A 83 -17.22 18.41 -16.62
C GLN A 83 -15.79 17.93 -16.40
N TRP A 84 -14.93 18.75 -15.78
CA TRP A 84 -13.57 18.37 -15.42
C TRP A 84 -13.54 17.17 -14.47
N LEU A 85 -14.32 17.21 -13.39
CA LEU A 85 -14.39 16.10 -12.43
C LEU A 85 -14.89 14.80 -13.09
N SER A 86 -15.84 14.92 -14.03
CA SER A 86 -16.34 13.77 -14.80
C SER A 86 -15.27 13.16 -15.71
N LYS A 87 -14.30 13.94 -16.22
CA LYS A 87 -13.14 13.42 -16.96
C LYS A 87 -12.18 12.63 -16.05
N VAL A 88 -12.02 13.07 -14.80
CA VAL A 88 -11.12 12.45 -13.81
C VAL A 88 -11.73 11.20 -13.16
N ALA A 89 -13.06 11.16 -13.03
CA ALA A 89 -13.80 10.02 -12.53
C ALA A 89 -13.58 8.74 -13.37
N GLY A 90 -14.02 7.61 -12.84
CA GLY A 90 -13.72 6.30 -13.40
C GLY A 90 -12.67 5.53 -12.60
N ILE A 91 -12.16 4.45 -13.18
CA ILE A 91 -11.12 3.63 -12.56
C ILE A 91 -9.82 4.43 -12.46
N ALA A 92 -9.22 4.41 -11.26
CA ALA A 92 -8.00 5.12 -10.92
C ALA A 92 -6.98 4.20 -10.26
N GLY A 93 -5.74 4.25 -10.77
CA GLY A 93 -4.61 3.50 -10.24
C GLY A 93 -4.05 2.47 -11.20
N ASN A 94 -2.75 2.21 -11.08
CA ASN A 94 -2.09 1.14 -11.82
C ASN A 94 -2.10 -0.17 -11.02
N ALA A 95 -2.80 -1.18 -11.52
CA ALA A 95 -2.97 -2.46 -10.82
C ALA A 95 -1.63 -3.15 -10.45
N ASN A 96 -0.65 -3.13 -11.34
CA ASN A 96 0.63 -3.79 -11.11
C ASN A 96 1.45 -3.07 -10.04
N LEU A 97 1.47 -1.73 -10.07
CA LEU A 97 2.18 -0.93 -9.06
C LEU A 97 1.51 -1.03 -7.68
N ILE A 98 0.18 -1.06 -7.65
CA ILE A 98 -0.58 -1.26 -6.42
C ILE A 98 -0.24 -2.63 -5.84
N ALA A 99 -0.34 -3.70 -6.63
CA ALA A 99 -0.04 -5.06 -6.17
C ALA A 99 1.41 -5.19 -5.66
N ASP A 100 2.38 -4.59 -6.36
CA ASP A 100 3.78 -4.59 -5.93
C ASP A 100 3.99 -3.87 -4.58
N LEU A 101 3.41 -2.67 -4.40
CA LEU A 101 3.57 -1.94 -3.14
C LEU A 101 2.85 -2.64 -1.99
N ILE A 102 1.64 -3.18 -2.23
CA ILE A 102 0.90 -3.99 -1.25
C ILE A 102 1.76 -5.17 -0.80
N GLY A 103 2.32 -5.95 -1.73
CA GLY A 103 3.17 -7.09 -1.39
C GLY A 103 4.41 -6.71 -0.58
N ARG A 104 5.04 -5.57 -0.89
CA ARG A 104 6.18 -5.04 -0.11
C ARG A 104 5.79 -4.63 1.30
N ILE A 105 4.65 -3.94 1.47
CA ILE A 105 4.18 -3.53 2.80
C ILE A 105 3.73 -4.73 3.61
N GLN A 106 3.05 -5.71 3.00
CA GLN A 106 2.67 -6.96 3.65
C GLN A 106 3.91 -7.69 4.19
N SER A 107 4.92 -7.91 3.34
CA SER A 107 6.16 -8.57 3.77
C SER A 107 6.90 -7.77 4.85
N LEU A 108 6.91 -6.43 4.76
CA LEU A 108 7.54 -5.58 5.76
C LEU A 108 6.80 -5.65 7.11
N ALA A 109 5.47 -5.50 7.10
CA ALA A 109 4.66 -5.55 8.30
C ALA A 109 4.78 -6.92 8.99
N GLU A 110 4.75 -8.02 8.23
CA GLU A 110 4.96 -9.37 8.77
C GLU A 110 6.34 -9.56 9.40
N LYS A 111 7.41 -9.12 8.71
CA LYS A 111 8.78 -9.22 9.25
C LYS A 111 8.97 -8.41 10.52
N LEU A 112 8.24 -7.30 10.64
CA LEU A 112 8.19 -6.49 11.86
C LEU A 112 7.23 -7.06 12.92
N GLY A 113 6.56 -8.19 12.67
CA GLY A 113 5.61 -8.78 13.63
C GLY A 113 4.34 -7.95 13.80
N GLY A 114 3.97 -7.17 12.78
CA GLY A 114 2.79 -6.31 12.76
C GLY A 114 1.49 -7.04 12.47
N ARG A 115 0.46 -6.24 12.17
CA ARG A 115 -0.88 -6.67 11.79
C ARG A 115 -1.27 -6.01 10.48
N ILE A 116 -2.13 -6.71 9.74
CA ILE A 116 -2.69 -6.26 8.48
C ILE A 116 -4.19 -6.50 8.57
N ILE A 117 -4.97 -5.44 8.37
CA ILE A 117 -6.43 -5.51 8.31
C ILE A 117 -6.90 -5.18 6.89
N PHE A 118 -7.95 -5.86 6.47
CA PHE A 118 -8.61 -5.63 5.19
C PHE A 118 -10.01 -5.12 5.45
N VAL A 119 -10.33 -3.99 4.85
CA VAL A 119 -11.63 -3.33 5.00
C VAL A 119 -12.13 -2.87 3.64
N ARG A 120 -13.43 -2.61 3.52
CA ARG A 120 -14.06 -2.03 2.34
C ARG A 120 -14.84 -0.79 2.68
N THR A 121 -14.89 0.18 1.77
CA THR A 121 -15.74 1.36 1.92
C THR A 121 -17.21 0.95 1.96
N ALA A 122 -17.92 1.23 3.05
CA ALA A 122 -19.37 1.01 3.13
C ALA A 122 -20.14 2.18 2.52
N SER A 123 -19.60 3.38 2.68
CA SER A 123 -20.08 4.61 2.05
C SER A 123 -18.98 5.22 1.17
N ARG A 124 -19.30 6.28 0.42
CA ARG A 124 -18.29 7.01 -0.37
C ARG A 124 -17.20 7.56 0.54
N PHE A 125 -15.96 7.44 0.11
CA PHE A 125 -14.79 7.88 0.87
C PHE A 125 -14.14 9.10 0.22
N VAL A 126 -13.74 10.06 1.05
CA VAL A 126 -13.09 11.29 0.58
C VAL A 126 -11.87 11.56 1.43
N THR A 127 -10.74 11.84 0.78
CA THR A 127 -9.47 12.13 1.44
C THR A 127 -8.88 13.41 0.88
N GLY A 128 -8.29 14.25 1.74
CA GLY A 128 -7.55 15.43 1.27
C GLY A 128 -8.39 16.58 0.72
N THR A 129 -9.65 16.76 1.15
CA THR A 129 -10.50 17.88 0.69
C THR A 129 -9.88 19.24 0.92
N GLY A 130 -9.02 19.38 1.94
CA GLY A 130 -8.29 20.61 2.24
C GLY A 130 -7.05 20.87 1.37
N ASN A 131 -6.71 19.97 0.44
CA ASN A 131 -5.61 20.19 -0.48
C ASN A 131 -5.99 21.27 -1.50
N ASN A 132 -5.07 22.18 -1.80
CA ASN A 132 -5.29 23.22 -2.79
C ASN A 132 -5.47 22.61 -4.18
N ASN A 133 -6.60 22.89 -4.83
CA ASN A 133 -6.86 22.46 -6.19
C ASN A 133 -7.77 23.48 -6.91
N PRO A 134 -7.64 23.67 -8.24
CA PRO A 134 -8.58 24.46 -9.05
C PRO A 134 -10.06 24.19 -8.80
N VAL A 135 -10.44 22.95 -8.47
CA VAL A 135 -11.82 22.58 -8.15
C VAL A 135 -12.22 22.88 -6.70
N GLU A 136 -11.44 23.67 -5.96
CA GLU A 136 -11.61 24.04 -4.54
C GLU A 136 -11.45 22.87 -3.55
N ASN A 137 -12.03 21.70 -3.85
CA ASN A 137 -11.89 20.48 -3.08
C ASN A 137 -10.76 19.65 -3.66
N GLY A 138 -9.65 19.60 -2.96
CA GLY A 138 -8.55 18.73 -3.32
C GLY A 138 -8.84 17.25 -3.05
N PHE A 139 -7.85 16.42 -3.37
CA PHE A 139 -7.88 15.00 -3.09
C PHE A 139 -6.48 14.52 -2.73
N THR A 140 -6.35 13.52 -1.86
CA THR A 140 -5.03 12.94 -1.53
C THR A 140 -4.73 11.79 -2.46
N TRP A 141 -3.72 11.96 -3.32
CA TRP A 141 -3.28 10.97 -4.29
C TRP A 141 -1.95 10.35 -3.90
N HIS A 142 -1.83 9.03 -4.09
CA HIS A 142 -0.53 8.38 -3.93
C HIS A 142 0.37 8.80 -5.11
N PRO A 143 1.58 9.35 -4.85
CA PRO A 143 2.38 10.02 -5.88
C PRO A 143 2.68 9.17 -7.12
N THR A 144 2.96 7.89 -6.92
CA THR A 144 3.38 6.95 -7.98
C THR A 144 2.31 5.98 -8.43
N LEU A 145 1.27 5.74 -7.63
CA LEU A 145 0.27 4.71 -7.91
C LEU A 145 -0.90 5.24 -8.72
N GLY A 146 -1.14 6.56 -8.71
CA GLY A 146 -2.25 7.16 -9.43
C GLY A 146 -3.62 6.88 -8.83
N THR A 147 -3.67 6.45 -7.59
CA THR A 147 -4.88 6.11 -6.82
C THR A 147 -4.93 6.94 -5.55
N PRO A 148 -6.13 7.29 -5.03
CA PRO A 148 -6.24 7.83 -3.70
C PRO A 148 -5.83 6.83 -2.63
N TYR A 149 -5.39 7.37 -1.50
CA TYR A 149 -4.98 6.63 -0.33
C TYR A 149 -5.24 7.44 0.94
N LEU A 150 -5.17 6.77 2.09
CA LEU A 150 -5.19 7.45 3.38
C LEU A 150 -3.78 7.46 3.98
N PRO A 151 -3.16 8.62 4.22
CA PRO A 151 -1.83 8.69 4.80
C PRO A 151 -1.76 8.01 6.17
N GLY A 152 -0.62 7.38 6.49
CA GLY A 152 -0.39 6.72 7.77
C GLY A 152 -0.49 7.67 8.97
N THR A 153 -0.25 8.97 8.76
CA THR A 153 -0.52 10.02 9.76
C THR A 153 -2.01 10.17 10.06
N SER A 154 -2.87 10.06 9.04
CA SER A 154 -4.32 10.06 9.21
C SER A 154 -4.81 8.76 9.86
N VAL A 155 -4.23 7.61 9.49
CA VAL A 155 -4.53 6.32 10.16
C VAL A 155 -4.19 6.39 11.65
N LYS A 156 -2.97 6.88 11.98
CA LYS A 156 -2.54 7.11 13.36
C LYS A 156 -3.48 8.04 14.10
N GLY A 157 -3.84 9.17 13.48
CA GLY A 157 -4.75 10.15 14.07
C GLY A 157 -6.13 9.58 14.35
N LEU A 158 -6.67 8.77 13.43
CA LEU A 158 -7.95 8.09 13.60
C LEU A 158 -7.92 7.10 14.78
N ALA A 159 -6.92 6.20 14.80
CA ALA A 159 -6.78 5.22 15.88
C ALA A 159 -6.58 5.92 17.24
N LYS A 160 -5.79 7.00 17.28
CA LYS A 160 -5.56 7.79 18.48
C LYS A 160 -6.84 8.46 18.97
N ALA A 161 -7.56 9.16 18.09
CA ALA A 161 -8.78 9.87 18.44
C ALA A 161 -9.86 8.93 18.97
N TRP A 162 -9.97 7.73 18.39
CA TRP A 162 -10.86 6.70 18.92
C TRP A 162 -10.41 6.19 20.28
N ALA A 163 -9.11 5.92 20.46
CA ALA A 163 -8.60 5.44 21.75
C ALA A 163 -8.70 6.48 22.88
N GLU A 164 -8.76 7.78 22.54
CA GLU A 164 -9.03 8.89 23.48
C GLU A 164 -10.53 9.12 23.73
N SER A 165 -11.41 8.46 22.98
CA SER A 165 -12.87 8.63 23.11
C SER A 165 -13.43 7.82 24.29
N GLU A 166 -14.55 8.28 24.85
CA GLU A 166 -15.24 7.62 25.97
C GLU A 166 -15.81 6.24 25.55
N GLU A 167 -16.00 6.02 24.25
CA GLU A 167 -16.47 4.77 23.66
C GLU A 167 -15.39 3.68 23.66
N ALA A 168 -14.11 4.04 23.68
CA ALA A 168 -13.03 3.08 23.81
C ALA A 168 -12.92 2.59 25.25
N LYS A 169 -12.84 1.27 25.45
CA LYS A 169 -12.64 0.65 26.77
C LYS A 169 -11.40 1.27 27.45
N ASP A 170 -11.64 2.02 28.53
CA ASP A 170 -10.69 2.75 29.41
C ASP A 170 -9.20 2.51 29.09
N LYS A 171 -8.69 3.21 28.06
CA LYS A 171 -7.28 3.18 27.67
C LYS A 171 -6.52 4.18 28.54
N SER A 172 -5.66 3.68 29.41
CA SER A 172 -4.89 4.57 30.29
C SER A 172 -4.02 5.56 29.51
N GLN A 173 -3.80 6.74 30.07
CA GLN A 173 -2.91 7.75 29.49
C GLN A 173 -1.51 7.19 29.18
N VAL A 174 -0.98 6.32 30.05
CA VAL A 174 0.32 5.65 29.84
C VAL A 174 0.32 4.79 28.56
N TRP A 175 -0.78 4.09 28.28
CA TRP A 175 -0.92 3.29 27.06
C TRP A 175 -0.97 4.18 25.81
N LEU A 176 -1.71 5.30 25.86
CA LEU A 176 -1.81 6.25 24.75
C LEU A 176 -0.43 6.85 24.40
N GLU A 177 0.33 7.24 25.42
CA GLU A 177 1.67 7.80 25.23
C GLU A 177 2.66 6.74 24.72
N ASP A 178 2.56 5.50 25.17
CA ASP A 178 3.41 4.42 24.67
C ASP A 178 3.11 4.08 23.20
N ALA A 179 1.84 3.92 22.85
CA ALA A 179 1.43 3.55 21.49
C ALA A 179 1.69 4.68 20.48
N PHE A 180 1.31 5.91 20.81
CA PHE A 180 1.31 7.05 19.88
C PHE A 180 2.47 8.04 20.09
N GLY A 181 3.12 8.03 21.25
CA GLY A 181 4.15 8.97 21.65
C GLY A 181 3.58 10.23 22.29
N ALA A 182 4.42 10.91 23.07
CA ALA A 182 4.12 12.19 23.72
C ALA A 182 5.32 13.13 23.66
N LYS A 183 5.08 14.41 23.94
CA LYS A 183 6.12 15.45 23.86
C LYS A 183 7.26 15.20 24.85
N GLU A 184 6.95 14.64 26.03
CA GLU A 184 7.92 14.36 27.09
C GLU A 184 8.41 12.90 27.06
N SER A 185 7.51 11.96 26.76
CA SER A 185 7.75 10.50 26.77
C SER A 185 8.43 9.98 25.49
N GLY A 186 8.51 10.80 24.43
CA GLY A 186 9.22 10.48 23.19
C GLY A 186 8.34 9.86 22.09
N SER A 187 8.97 9.15 21.16
CA SER A 187 8.29 8.58 19.99
C SER A 187 7.43 7.37 20.35
N GLY A 188 6.24 7.27 19.78
CA GLY A 188 5.38 6.09 19.95
C GLY A 188 5.98 4.79 19.41
N ASN A 189 5.55 3.68 20.01
CA ASN A 189 6.03 2.34 19.74
C ASN A 189 5.32 1.65 18.57
N ILE A 190 4.27 2.25 18.00
CA ILE A 190 3.57 1.69 16.83
C ILE A 190 3.85 2.51 15.56
N ILE A 191 4.24 1.82 14.51
CA ILE A 191 4.40 2.32 13.14
C ILE A 191 3.07 2.13 12.42
N PHE A 192 2.50 3.21 11.91
CA PHE A 192 1.28 3.17 11.08
C PHE A 192 1.68 3.40 9.62
N PHE A 193 1.36 2.43 8.77
CA PHE A 193 1.59 2.55 7.33
C PHE A 193 0.42 3.28 6.66
N ASP A 194 0.66 3.73 5.43
CA ASP A 194 -0.38 4.27 4.56
C ASP A 194 -1.45 3.20 4.30
N ALA A 195 -2.73 3.60 4.37
CA ALA A 195 -3.82 2.72 3.96
C ALA A 195 -4.00 2.79 2.44
N LEU A 196 -3.81 1.66 1.79
CA LEU A 196 -3.73 1.55 0.34
C LEU A 196 -4.90 0.73 -0.20
N PRO A 197 -5.48 1.08 -1.35
CA PRO A 197 -6.46 0.22 -1.98
C PRO A 197 -5.79 -1.04 -2.51
N LEU A 198 -6.49 -2.18 -2.46
CA LEU A 198 -5.98 -3.46 -2.95
C LEU A 198 -5.90 -3.57 -4.46
N ARG A 199 -6.62 -2.69 -5.16
CA ARG A 199 -6.80 -2.66 -6.62
C ARG A 199 -7.14 -1.24 -7.07
N PRO A 200 -7.07 -0.92 -8.37
CA PRO A 200 -7.56 0.37 -8.87
C PRO A 200 -8.98 0.64 -8.39
N VAL A 201 -9.22 1.83 -7.85
CA VAL A 201 -10.51 2.20 -7.25
C VAL A 201 -11.43 2.86 -8.26
N GLN A 202 -12.74 2.69 -8.08
CA GLN A 202 -13.74 3.47 -8.80
C GLN A 202 -13.91 4.85 -8.15
N LEU A 203 -13.69 5.91 -8.94
CA LEU A 203 -13.96 7.29 -8.54
C LEU A 203 -15.32 7.74 -9.06
N ALA A 204 -16.03 8.52 -8.25
CA ALA A 204 -17.32 9.11 -8.59
C ALA A 204 -17.35 10.61 -8.27
N VAL A 205 -18.16 11.35 -9.03
CA VAL A 205 -18.45 12.76 -8.75
C VAL A 205 -19.67 12.83 -7.86
N ASP A 206 -19.55 13.52 -6.74
CA ASP A 206 -20.66 13.81 -5.83
C ASP A 206 -20.86 15.33 -5.72
N VAL A 207 -21.96 15.76 -5.12
CA VAL A 207 -22.35 17.18 -5.04
C VAL A 207 -22.75 17.54 -3.62
N MET A 208 -22.21 18.64 -3.10
CA MET A 208 -22.71 19.28 -1.87
C MET A 208 -23.50 20.53 -2.22
N THR A 209 -24.62 20.77 -1.54
CA THR A 209 -25.49 21.94 -1.77
C THR A 209 -25.70 22.70 -0.46
N PRO A 210 -24.73 23.52 0.00
CA PRO A 210 -24.96 24.43 1.12
C PRO A 210 -26.09 25.40 0.81
N HIS A 211 -26.97 25.60 1.80
CA HIS A 211 -28.10 26.52 1.73
C HIS A 211 -27.87 27.84 2.46
N TYR A 212 -26.91 27.93 3.38
CA TYR A 212 -26.73 29.11 4.25
C TYR A 212 -25.37 29.81 4.05
N SER A 213 -24.89 29.85 2.80
CA SER A 213 -23.56 30.41 2.47
C SER A 213 -23.40 31.85 2.96
N ASP A 214 -24.43 32.68 2.83
CA ASP A 214 -24.40 34.10 3.25
C ASP A 214 -24.39 34.23 4.77
N TYR A 215 -25.03 33.29 5.48
CA TYR A 215 -24.99 33.26 6.94
C TYR A 215 -23.59 32.92 7.46
N TYR A 216 -22.95 31.90 6.89
CA TYR A 216 -21.58 31.53 7.27
C TYR A 216 -20.55 32.62 6.94
N GLN A 217 -20.84 33.49 5.97
CA GLN A 217 -20.01 34.66 5.64
C GLN A 217 -20.35 35.90 6.48
N GLY A 218 -21.37 35.83 7.35
CA GLY A 218 -21.82 36.94 8.19
C GLY A 218 -22.56 38.05 7.43
N SER A 219 -22.99 37.80 6.20
CA SER A 219 -23.66 38.79 5.34
C SER A 219 -25.19 38.77 5.47
N ALA A 220 -25.79 37.70 5.99
CA ALA A 220 -27.24 37.58 6.19
C ALA A 220 -27.59 36.66 7.38
N PRO A 221 -28.79 36.78 7.99
CA PRO A 221 -29.28 35.79 8.96
C PRO A 221 -29.54 34.43 8.29
N PRO A 222 -29.55 33.32 9.07
CA PRO A 222 -29.86 32.01 8.54
C PRO A 222 -31.35 31.98 8.18
N GLY A 223 -31.66 31.79 6.90
CA GLY A 223 -33.02 31.80 6.38
C GLY A 223 -33.19 30.82 5.23
N ASP A 224 -34.32 30.11 5.21
CA ASP A 224 -34.61 29.00 4.28
C ASP A 224 -34.93 29.45 2.84
N TRP A 225 -34.73 30.74 2.54
CA TRP A 225 -34.96 31.34 1.23
C TRP A 225 -33.69 31.53 0.39
N GLN A 226 -32.53 31.16 0.93
CA GLN A 226 -31.27 31.22 0.19
C GLN A 226 -31.20 30.09 -0.86
N SER A 227 -30.72 30.43 -2.05
CA SER A 227 -30.56 29.49 -3.15
C SER A 227 -29.43 28.48 -2.85
N PRO A 228 -29.65 27.16 -3.05
CA PRO A 228 -28.58 26.18 -2.90
C PRO A 228 -27.48 26.42 -3.93
N VAL A 229 -26.21 26.25 -3.51
CA VAL A 229 -25.04 26.36 -4.40
C VAL A 229 -24.43 24.97 -4.61
N PRO A 230 -24.69 24.28 -5.73
CA PRO A 230 -24.12 22.95 -6.00
C PRO A 230 -22.61 23.00 -6.22
N ILE A 231 -21.85 22.35 -5.34
CA ILE A 231 -20.40 22.25 -5.39
C ILE A 231 -20.04 20.78 -5.66
N PRO A 232 -19.70 20.42 -6.91
CA PRO A 232 -19.27 19.06 -7.23
C PRO A 232 -17.87 18.78 -6.67
N PHE A 233 -17.61 17.55 -6.24
CA PHE A 233 -16.31 17.10 -5.72
C PHE A 233 -16.08 15.62 -6.03
N LEU A 234 -14.83 15.17 -5.92
CA LEU A 234 -14.42 13.81 -6.23
C LEU A 234 -14.51 12.92 -4.98
N THR A 235 -14.94 11.68 -5.18
CA THR A 235 -15.07 10.66 -4.13
C THR A 235 -14.52 9.32 -4.64
N VAL A 236 -14.06 8.48 -3.71
CA VAL A 236 -13.97 7.03 -3.93
C VAL A 236 -15.35 6.44 -3.70
N ASP A 237 -15.80 5.57 -4.60
CA ASP A 237 -17.11 4.95 -4.48
C ASP A 237 -17.20 3.96 -3.29
N ALA A 238 -18.40 3.49 -2.99
CA ALA A 238 -18.58 2.39 -2.04
C ALA A 238 -18.06 1.05 -2.60
N GLY A 239 -17.85 0.07 -1.73
CA GLY A 239 -17.43 -1.29 -2.06
C GLY A 239 -15.96 -1.43 -2.48
N GLN A 240 -15.12 -0.42 -2.24
CA GLN A 240 -13.71 -0.44 -2.61
C GLN A 240 -12.87 -0.99 -1.46
N ALA A 241 -12.04 -1.99 -1.74
CA ALA A 241 -11.24 -2.68 -0.73
C ALA A 241 -9.88 -1.99 -0.46
N PHE A 242 -9.54 -1.85 0.82
CA PHE A 242 -8.34 -1.22 1.35
C PHE A 242 -7.62 -2.14 2.33
N MET A 243 -6.29 -2.01 2.35
CA MET A 243 -5.41 -2.62 3.33
C MET A 243 -4.88 -1.54 4.26
N PHE A 244 -4.98 -1.79 5.56
CA PHE A 244 -4.28 -1.02 6.58
C PHE A 244 -3.26 -1.95 7.22
N ALA A 245 -2.07 -1.43 7.50
CA ALA A 245 -1.03 -2.16 8.18
C ALA A 245 -0.43 -1.31 9.30
N PHE A 246 -0.04 -1.95 10.38
CA PHE A 246 0.68 -1.32 11.47
C PHE A 246 1.61 -2.35 12.12
N ALA A 247 2.73 -1.88 12.64
CA ALA A 247 3.78 -2.76 13.14
C ALA A 247 4.44 -2.16 14.39
N PRO A 248 4.98 -3.00 15.29
CA PRO A 248 5.73 -2.51 16.41
C PRO A 248 7.07 -1.92 15.93
N ARG A 249 7.47 -0.80 16.52
CA ARG A 249 8.80 -0.21 16.28
C ARG A 249 9.90 -1.07 16.90
N GLN A 250 9.63 -1.71 18.03
CA GLN A 250 10.52 -2.61 18.71
C GLN A 250 9.81 -3.92 19.03
N HIS A 251 10.50 -5.04 18.78
CA HIS A 251 10.01 -6.37 19.09
C HIS A 251 10.12 -6.64 20.60
N ASN A 252 9.04 -6.35 21.33
CA ASN A 252 8.92 -6.68 22.75
C ASN A 252 7.47 -7.10 23.07
N SER A 253 7.24 -7.69 24.25
CA SER A 253 5.94 -8.22 24.66
C SER A 253 4.87 -7.15 24.90
N VAL A 254 5.29 -5.92 25.22
CA VAL A 254 4.39 -4.77 25.43
C VAL A 254 3.80 -4.33 24.09
N SER A 255 4.66 -4.18 23.07
CA SER A 255 4.24 -3.86 21.71
C SER A 255 3.26 -4.87 21.14
N ALA A 256 3.40 -6.16 21.46
CA ALA A 256 2.48 -7.19 20.98
C ALA A 256 1.05 -7.01 21.50
N ARG A 257 0.87 -6.65 22.78
CA ARG A 257 -0.45 -6.36 23.36
C ARG A 257 -1.06 -5.08 22.76
N HIS A 258 -0.22 -4.08 22.50
CA HIS A 258 -0.66 -2.85 21.85
C HIS A 258 -1.18 -3.09 20.43
N LEU A 259 -0.66 -4.08 19.71
CA LEU A 259 -1.17 -4.39 18.36
C LEU A 259 -2.62 -4.85 18.39
N ASP A 260 -3.00 -5.77 19.29
CA ASP A 260 -4.37 -6.29 19.35
C ASP A 260 -5.36 -5.18 19.74
N ASP A 261 -4.96 -4.33 20.71
CA ASP A 261 -5.74 -3.16 21.10
C ASP A 261 -5.89 -2.13 19.97
N ILE A 262 -4.81 -1.87 19.22
CA ILE A 262 -4.84 -0.95 18.08
C ILE A 262 -5.69 -1.51 16.94
N GLU A 263 -5.68 -2.83 16.73
CA GLU A 263 -6.55 -3.50 15.77
C GLU A 263 -8.03 -3.26 16.10
N GLU A 264 -8.42 -3.52 17.35
CA GLU A 264 -9.79 -3.29 17.84
C GLU A 264 -10.18 -1.82 17.70
N CYS A 265 -9.34 -0.89 18.18
CA CYS A 265 -9.59 0.54 18.08
C CYS A 265 -9.73 1.00 16.63
N LEU A 266 -8.87 0.54 15.72
CA LEU A 266 -8.89 0.97 14.34
C LEU A 266 -10.13 0.43 13.60
N ILE A 267 -10.51 -0.83 13.81
CA ILE A 267 -11.72 -1.41 13.23
C ILE A 267 -12.96 -0.65 13.70
N GLN A 268 -13.07 -0.38 15.00
CA GLN A 268 -14.21 0.38 15.55
C GLN A 268 -14.22 1.82 15.04
N ALA A 269 -13.08 2.51 15.01
CA ALA A 269 -12.99 3.86 14.50
C ALA A 269 -13.42 3.94 13.01
N LEU A 270 -13.02 2.95 12.22
CA LEU A 270 -13.37 2.85 10.81
C LEU A 270 -14.87 2.62 10.58
N ASP A 271 -15.53 1.86 11.45
CA ASP A 271 -16.96 1.58 11.38
C ASP A 271 -17.81 2.74 11.92
N PHE A 272 -17.48 3.28 13.10
CA PHE A 272 -18.32 4.27 13.78
C PHE A 272 -17.98 5.72 13.43
N SER A 273 -16.69 6.08 13.41
CA SER A 273 -16.26 7.45 13.11
C SER A 273 -16.02 7.67 11.62
N GLY A 274 -15.62 6.63 10.89
CA GLY A 274 -15.16 6.74 9.52
C GLY A 274 -13.81 7.45 9.39
N ALA A 275 -13.23 7.39 8.18
CA ALA A 275 -11.94 8.00 7.87
C ALA A 275 -12.05 9.03 6.74
N GLY A 276 -11.18 10.04 6.81
CA GLY A 276 -11.09 11.09 5.79
C GLY A 276 -11.95 12.30 6.11
N ALA A 277 -12.61 12.87 5.10
CA ALA A 277 -13.39 14.08 5.21
C ALA A 277 -14.89 13.80 5.20
N LYS A 278 -15.67 14.70 5.81
CA LYS A 278 -17.16 14.67 5.81
C LYS A 278 -17.75 13.44 6.50
N THR A 279 -17.05 12.91 7.50
CA THR A 279 -17.49 11.76 8.31
C THR A 279 -18.80 12.02 9.06
N ALA A 280 -19.01 13.24 9.56
CA ALA A 280 -20.24 13.62 10.27
C ALA A 280 -21.53 13.51 9.42
N VAL A 281 -21.40 13.50 8.08
CA VAL A 281 -22.54 13.30 7.16
C VAL A 281 -22.49 11.93 6.47
N GLY A 282 -21.71 10.99 7.03
CA GLY A 282 -21.72 9.57 6.65
C GLY A 282 -20.69 9.14 5.61
N TYR A 283 -19.75 10.01 5.20
CA TYR A 283 -18.67 9.61 4.28
C TYR A 283 -17.54 8.86 5.01
N GLY A 284 -16.90 7.96 4.28
CA GLY A 284 -15.67 7.30 4.72
C GLY A 284 -15.90 6.25 5.80
N GLN A 285 -17.10 5.67 5.90
CA GLN A 285 -17.32 4.49 6.72
C GLN A 285 -16.67 3.27 6.06
N PHE A 286 -16.01 2.43 6.85
CA PHE A 286 -15.39 1.19 6.38
C PHE A 286 -15.86 0.01 7.23
N LEU A 287 -15.99 -1.15 6.58
CA LEU A 287 -16.34 -2.41 7.23
C LEU A 287 -15.27 -3.47 6.94
N VAL A 288 -15.06 -4.39 7.87
CA VAL A 288 -14.11 -5.49 7.70
C VAL A 288 -14.47 -6.32 6.46
N ASP A 289 -13.46 -6.62 5.65
CA ASP A 289 -13.57 -7.47 4.48
C ASP A 289 -13.00 -8.87 4.77
N GLU A 290 -13.84 -9.73 5.34
CA GLU A 290 -13.49 -11.11 5.67
C GLU A 290 -13.04 -11.92 4.44
N GLY A 291 -13.58 -11.60 3.26
CA GLY A 291 -13.23 -12.29 2.01
C GLY A 291 -11.79 -12.01 1.59
N GLU A 292 -11.36 -10.75 1.63
CA GLU A 292 -9.96 -10.39 1.34
C GLU A 292 -9.01 -10.87 2.44
N ALA A 293 -9.44 -10.83 3.71
CA ALA A 293 -8.65 -11.37 4.82
C ALA A 293 -8.40 -12.88 4.68
N GLU A 294 -9.43 -13.66 4.34
CA GLU A 294 -9.33 -15.11 4.14
C GLU A 294 -8.49 -15.45 2.89
N LYS A 295 -8.67 -14.69 1.80
CA LYS A 295 -7.85 -14.84 0.60
C LYS A 295 -6.37 -14.58 0.89
N TYR A 296 -6.07 -13.55 1.67
CA TYR A 296 -4.70 -13.25 2.09
C TYR A 296 -4.10 -14.38 2.92
N LYS A 297 -4.83 -14.89 3.92
CA LYS A 297 -4.38 -16.03 4.75
C LYS A 297 -4.01 -17.24 3.90
N ARG A 298 -4.88 -17.65 2.97
CA ARG A 298 -4.62 -18.78 2.06
C ARG A 298 -3.40 -18.56 1.18
N GLN A 299 -3.26 -17.38 0.60
CA GLN A 299 -2.08 -17.03 -0.22
C GLN A 299 -0.81 -17.08 0.62
N ARG A 300 -0.88 -16.63 1.88
CA ARG A 300 0.30 -16.60 2.74
C ARG A 300 0.70 -17.97 3.24
N GLU A 301 -0.25 -18.83 3.60
CA GLU A 301 0.00 -20.24 3.93
C GLU A 301 0.68 -20.96 2.76
N ALA A 302 0.19 -20.78 1.53
CA ALA A 302 0.81 -21.35 0.34
C ALA A 302 2.24 -20.84 0.11
N MET A 303 2.48 -19.54 0.34
CA MET A 303 3.84 -18.97 0.26
C MET A 303 4.77 -19.51 1.34
N LEU A 304 4.31 -19.69 2.58
CA LEU A 304 5.11 -20.25 3.68
C LEU A 304 5.51 -21.70 3.40
N VAL A 305 4.58 -22.52 2.88
CA VAL A 305 4.87 -23.91 2.48
C VAL A 305 5.95 -23.94 1.39
N GLU A 306 5.86 -23.06 0.40
CA GLU A 306 6.85 -22.98 -0.68
C GLU A 306 8.21 -22.45 -0.18
N GLU A 307 8.23 -21.48 0.74
CA GLU A 307 9.46 -20.98 1.38
C GLU A 307 10.13 -22.09 2.20
N CYS A 308 9.37 -22.84 3.00
CA CYS A 308 9.85 -23.97 3.78
C CYS A 308 10.46 -25.05 2.87
N ARG A 309 9.74 -25.43 1.80
CA ARG A 309 10.23 -26.38 0.79
C ARG A 309 11.54 -25.92 0.13
N LYS A 310 11.66 -24.63 -0.19
CA LYS A 310 12.89 -24.06 -0.76
C LYS A 310 14.05 -24.07 0.24
N GLN A 311 13.78 -23.79 1.51
CA GLN A 311 14.78 -23.84 2.57
C GLN A 311 15.28 -25.27 2.81
N GLU A 312 14.39 -26.25 2.82
CA GLU A 312 14.74 -27.68 2.88
C GLU A 312 15.64 -28.07 1.71
N LEU A 313 15.23 -27.74 0.48
CA LEU A 313 16.04 -27.97 -0.72
C LEU A 313 17.40 -27.27 -0.64
N PHE A 314 17.47 -26.06 -0.10
CA PHE A 314 18.73 -25.32 0.04
C PHE A 314 19.65 -25.96 1.11
N ALA A 315 19.08 -26.42 2.22
CA ALA A 315 19.81 -27.09 3.30
C ALA A 315 20.33 -28.49 2.92
N MET A 316 19.72 -29.13 1.92
CA MET A 316 20.19 -30.41 1.37
C MET A 316 21.55 -30.26 0.67
N ASN A 317 22.47 -31.18 0.96
CA ASN A 317 23.73 -31.34 0.23
C ASN A 317 23.43 -31.60 -1.27
N PRO A 318 24.22 -31.12 -2.26
CA PRO A 318 24.11 -31.49 -3.67
C PRO A 318 23.69 -32.94 -3.94
N LEU A 319 24.28 -33.91 -3.22
CA LEU A 319 23.94 -35.33 -3.31
C LEU A 319 22.49 -35.64 -2.91
N GLN A 320 22.02 -35.06 -1.81
CA GLN A 320 20.65 -35.23 -1.32
C GLN A 320 19.62 -34.62 -2.28
N ARG A 321 19.96 -33.49 -2.94
CA ARG A 321 19.08 -32.88 -3.95
C ARG A 321 18.88 -33.79 -5.15
N GLU A 322 19.93 -34.45 -5.60
CA GLU A 322 19.86 -35.40 -6.71
C GLU A 322 19.09 -36.66 -6.31
N LEU A 323 19.28 -37.18 -5.09
CA LEU A 323 18.49 -38.28 -4.55
C LEU A 323 16.98 -37.92 -4.52
N SER A 324 16.61 -36.77 -3.96
CA SER A 324 15.21 -36.30 -3.94
C SER A 324 14.65 -36.07 -5.35
N ALA A 325 15.44 -35.58 -6.31
CA ALA A 325 15.02 -35.43 -7.70
C ALA A 325 14.70 -36.77 -8.40
N ASP A 326 15.40 -37.84 -8.02
CA ASP A 326 15.11 -39.22 -8.47
C ASP A 326 13.98 -39.89 -7.67
N GLY A 327 13.32 -39.15 -6.77
CA GLY A 327 12.16 -39.61 -6.02
C GLY A 327 12.48 -40.37 -4.74
N PHE A 328 13.65 -40.13 -4.14
CA PHE A 328 14.07 -40.74 -2.85
C PHE A 328 13.03 -40.61 -1.73
N ASP A 329 12.22 -39.55 -1.77
CA ASP A 329 11.15 -39.30 -0.79
C ASP A 329 9.91 -40.18 -0.98
N GLY A 330 9.91 -41.09 -1.96
CA GLY A 330 8.80 -42.01 -2.24
C GLY A 330 9.24 -43.44 -2.55
N ASP A 331 8.25 -44.35 -2.59
CA ASP A 331 8.48 -45.78 -2.85
C ASP A 331 8.97 -46.08 -4.29
N THR A 332 8.81 -45.11 -5.19
CA THR A 332 9.22 -45.20 -6.59
C THR A 332 10.75 -45.20 -6.77
N PHE A 333 11.51 -44.78 -5.76
CA PHE A 333 12.97 -44.74 -5.80
C PHE A 333 13.62 -46.12 -5.99
N ILE A 334 12.92 -47.22 -5.66
CA ILE A 334 13.44 -48.59 -5.80
C ILE A 334 13.92 -48.94 -7.23
N ALA A 335 13.37 -48.26 -8.24
CA ALA A 335 13.74 -48.43 -9.65
C ALA A 335 15.08 -47.78 -10.00
N LYS A 336 15.56 -46.84 -9.18
CA LYS A 336 16.79 -46.06 -9.39
C LYS A 336 17.94 -46.50 -8.49
N ILE A 337 17.68 -47.37 -7.50
CA ILE A 337 18.69 -47.86 -6.55
C ILE A 337 19.93 -48.42 -7.26
N ASP A 338 19.77 -49.20 -8.32
CA ASP A 338 20.91 -49.78 -9.04
C ASP A 338 21.81 -48.70 -9.66
N ASN A 339 21.22 -47.62 -10.22
CA ASN A 339 21.98 -46.49 -10.77
C ASN A 339 22.78 -45.75 -9.68
N TRP A 340 22.22 -45.67 -8.47
CA TRP A 340 22.87 -45.03 -7.32
C TRP A 340 23.97 -45.90 -6.70
N ILE A 341 23.83 -47.23 -6.72
CA ILE A 341 24.91 -48.17 -6.37
C ILE A 341 26.08 -48.00 -7.36
N ASP A 342 25.79 -48.00 -8.67
CA ASP A 342 26.81 -47.81 -9.71
C ASP A 342 27.52 -46.45 -9.60
N ARG A 343 26.80 -45.41 -9.18
CA ARG A 343 27.37 -44.09 -8.93
C ARG A 343 28.27 -44.09 -7.70
N ALA A 344 27.85 -44.75 -6.62
CA ALA A 344 28.67 -44.89 -5.41
C ALA A 344 30.00 -45.56 -5.73
N GLU A 345 30.03 -46.64 -6.52
CA GLU A 345 31.30 -47.30 -6.89
C GLU A 345 32.30 -46.36 -7.59
N LYS A 346 31.80 -45.40 -8.37
CA LYS A 346 32.60 -44.46 -9.17
C LYS A 346 32.96 -43.16 -8.43
N ALA A 347 32.38 -42.92 -7.26
CA ALA A 347 32.58 -41.68 -6.50
C ALA A 347 33.85 -41.71 -5.63
N GLU A 348 34.25 -40.55 -5.08
CA GLU A 348 35.30 -40.44 -4.06
C GLU A 348 34.81 -41.01 -2.71
N ASP A 349 35.72 -41.31 -1.78
CA ASP A 349 35.40 -42.07 -0.55
C ASP A 349 34.40 -41.36 0.38
N ALA A 350 34.35 -40.03 0.39
CA ALA A 350 33.38 -39.25 1.14
C ALA A 350 31.94 -39.40 0.58
N ASP A 351 31.77 -39.20 -0.73
CA ASP A 351 30.47 -39.31 -1.41
C ASP A 351 29.97 -40.77 -1.43
N LYS A 352 30.88 -41.74 -1.52
CA LYS A 352 30.57 -43.18 -1.40
C LYS A 352 29.81 -43.51 -0.12
N LEU A 353 30.33 -43.04 1.01
CA LEU A 353 29.76 -43.32 2.32
C LEU A 353 28.40 -42.62 2.47
N GLU A 354 28.29 -41.36 2.03
CA GLU A 354 27.03 -40.62 2.06
C GLU A 354 25.94 -41.29 1.20
N ILE A 355 26.27 -41.75 -0.01
CA ILE A 355 25.31 -42.49 -0.86
C ILE A 355 24.88 -43.79 -0.18
N ALA A 356 25.83 -44.57 0.35
CA ALA A 356 25.53 -45.85 0.98
C ALA A 356 24.65 -45.69 2.24
N GLN A 357 24.91 -44.68 3.06
CA GLN A 357 24.09 -44.32 4.22
C GLN A 357 22.69 -43.87 3.81
N ALA A 358 22.57 -43.05 2.76
CA ALA A 358 21.26 -42.62 2.24
C ALA A 358 20.45 -43.82 1.71
N LEU A 359 21.07 -44.74 0.97
CA LEU A 359 20.39 -45.95 0.49
C LEU A 359 19.93 -46.85 1.64
N GLN A 360 20.73 -47.00 2.69
CA GLN A 360 20.33 -47.72 3.91
C GLN A 360 19.10 -47.07 4.55
N ALA A 361 19.17 -45.75 4.81
CA ALA A 361 18.07 -45.01 5.44
C ALA A 361 16.76 -45.11 4.63
N TRP A 362 16.85 -45.15 3.30
CA TRP A 362 15.70 -45.37 2.44
C TRP A 362 15.07 -46.76 2.64
N TYR A 363 15.88 -47.82 2.66
CA TYR A 363 15.39 -49.18 2.92
C TYR A 363 14.75 -49.29 4.31
N GLU A 364 15.32 -48.66 5.33
CA GLU A 364 14.76 -48.64 6.69
C GLU A 364 13.42 -47.91 6.76
N LYS A 365 13.28 -46.78 6.06
CA LYS A 365 12.05 -45.97 6.03
C LYS A 365 10.91 -46.61 5.25
N PHE A 366 11.17 -47.12 4.03
CA PHE A 366 10.12 -47.61 3.12
C PHE A 366 9.95 -49.12 3.13
N ARG A 367 10.93 -49.89 3.62
CA ARG A 367 10.91 -51.36 3.72
C ARG A 367 11.52 -51.83 5.05
N PRO A 368 10.90 -51.51 6.20
CA PRO A 368 11.44 -51.85 7.51
C PRO A 368 11.74 -53.35 7.63
N GLY A 369 12.92 -53.69 8.17
CA GLY A 369 13.39 -55.07 8.35
C GLY A 369 14.01 -55.72 7.10
N TYR A 370 13.86 -55.15 5.90
CA TYR A 370 14.45 -55.73 4.68
C TYR A 370 15.97 -55.60 4.66
N PHE A 371 16.53 -54.56 5.27
CA PHE A 371 17.97 -54.36 5.35
C PHE A 371 18.66 -55.43 6.22
N GLU A 372 17.98 -55.91 7.26
CA GLU A 372 18.46 -56.99 8.13
C GLU A 372 18.16 -58.39 7.54
N SER A 373 16.96 -58.59 7.00
CA SER A 373 16.51 -59.84 6.38
C SER A 373 16.05 -59.64 4.92
N PRO A 374 16.99 -59.60 3.95
CA PRO A 374 16.67 -59.31 2.56
C PRO A 374 15.82 -60.40 1.90
N ASN A 375 14.85 -60.00 1.07
CA ASN A 375 14.20 -60.94 0.15
C ASN A 375 15.17 -61.40 -0.97
N LYS A 376 14.88 -62.52 -1.65
CA LYS A 376 15.75 -63.07 -2.72
C LYS A 376 16.11 -62.06 -3.83
N LYS A 377 15.24 -61.09 -4.14
CA LYS A 377 15.39 -60.13 -5.24
C LYS A 377 16.26 -58.92 -4.85
N ASN A 378 16.18 -58.47 -3.59
CA ASN A 378 16.91 -57.30 -3.09
C ASN A 378 18.18 -57.68 -2.33
N LYS A 379 18.41 -58.97 -2.05
CA LYS A 379 19.59 -59.47 -1.35
C LYS A 379 20.90 -58.99 -1.98
N ALA A 380 21.04 -59.12 -3.29
CA ALA A 380 22.24 -58.67 -4.01
C ALA A 380 22.49 -57.16 -3.85
N ARG A 381 21.44 -56.33 -3.89
CA ARG A 381 21.53 -54.87 -3.72
C ARG A 381 21.96 -54.49 -2.31
N ILE A 382 21.34 -55.11 -1.29
CA ILE A 382 21.61 -54.83 0.12
C ILE A 382 23.00 -55.31 0.53
N ASP A 383 23.43 -56.48 0.04
CA ASP A 383 24.79 -56.98 0.27
C ASP A 383 25.83 -56.03 -0.36
N HIS A 384 25.53 -55.47 -1.53
CA HIS A 384 26.38 -54.45 -2.17
C HIS A 384 26.45 -53.17 -1.33
N ILE A 385 25.32 -52.63 -0.87
CA ILE A 385 25.27 -51.44 -0.01
C ILE A 385 26.05 -51.67 1.30
N LYS A 386 25.90 -52.86 1.92
CA LYS A 386 26.69 -53.24 3.12
C LYS A 386 28.18 -53.30 2.84
N SER A 387 28.58 -53.77 1.66
CA SER A 387 30.00 -53.78 1.26
C SER A 387 30.58 -52.38 1.10
N LEU A 388 29.78 -51.41 0.63
CA LEU A 388 30.16 -50.00 0.51
C LEU A 388 30.26 -49.32 1.88
N LEU A 389 29.39 -49.66 2.82
CA LEU A 389 29.44 -49.18 4.22
C LEU A 389 30.65 -49.72 5.00
N ASN A 390 31.09 -50.96 4.71
CA ASN A 390 32.20 -51.61 5.41
C ASN A 390 33.59 -51.31 4.81
N ARG A 391 33.67 -50.59 3.67
CA ARG A 391 34.92 -50.29 2.95
C ARG A 391 35.61 -49.00 3.36
N SER A 392 35.13 -48.31 4.41
CA SER A 392 35.75 -47.09 4.97
C SER A 392 36.82 -47.40 6.00
#